data_AF-A0A3C0N4F2-F1
#
_entry.id   AF-A0A3C0N4F2-F1
#
_cell.length_a   1.000
_cell.length_b   1.000
_cell.length_c   1.000
_cell.angle_alpha   90.00
_cell.angle_beta   90.00
_cell.angle_gamma   90.00
#
_symmetry.space_group_name_H-M   'P 1'
#
loop_
_entity.id
_entity.type
_entity.pdbx_description
1 polymer ?
#
loop_
_entity_poly.entity_id
_entity_poly.type
_entity_poly.pdbx_seq_one_letter_code
_entity_poly.pdbx_strand_id
1 'polypeptide(L)' 'GHSNRVNAVAFSSDGKTLVSASEDHTIKIWQVPK' A
#
# COMPACT_ATOMS: atom_id res chain seq x y z
N GLY A 1 -4.15 7.27 5.57
CA GLY A 1 -2.76 6.80 5.39
C GLY A 1 -2.36 5.90 6.55
N HIS A 2 -1.09 5.50 6.61
CA HIS A 2 -0.50 4.82 7.77
C HIS A 2 -0.23 5.82 8.90
N SER A 3 -0.23 5.35 10.15
CA SER A 3 0.08 6.18 11.33
C SER A 3 1.56 6.13 11.74
N ASN A 4 2.36 5.27 11.10
CA ASN A 4 3.80 5.14 11.33
C ASN A 4 4.55 4.95 9.99
N ARG A 5 5.87 4.77 10.03
CA ARG A 5 6.75 4.63 8.86
C ARG A 5 6.25 3.54 7.92
N VAL A 6 6.18 3.86 6.63
CA VAL A 6 5.94 2.87 5.57
C VAL A 6 7.29 2.22 5.24
N ASN A 7 7.34 0.89 5.30
CA ASN A 7 8.57 0.13 5.08
C ASN A 7 8.64 -0.49 3.68
N ALA A 8 7.48 -0.72 3.04
CA ALA A 8 7.40 -1.33 1.72
C ALA A 8 6.16 -0.86 0.97
N VAL A 9 6.30 -0.77 -0.36
CA VAL A 9 5.22 -0.49 -1.32
C VAL A 9 5.35 -1.42 -2.52
N ALA A 10 4.22 -1.90 -3.05
CA ALA A 10 4.19 -2.75 -4.23
C ALA A 10 2.94 -2.49 -5.06
N PHE A 11 3.10 -2.45 -6.38
CA PHE A 11 1.99 -2.41 -7.33
C PHE A 11 1.67 -3.82 -7.83
N SER A 12 0.39 -4.09 -8.10
CA SER A 12 0.00 -5.24 -8.92
C SER A 12 0.52 -5.07 -10.34
N SER A 13 0.76 -6.18 -11.04
CA SER A 13 1.26 -6.17 -12.43
C SER A 13 0.33 -5.44 -13.41
N ASP A 14 -0.96 -5.36 -13.09
CA ASP A 14 -1.95 -4.63 -13.89
C ASP A 14 -2.12 -3.15 -13.47
N GLY A 15 -1.34 -2.68 -12.48
CA GLY A 15 -1.33 -1.30 -11.99
C GLY A 15 -2.58 -0.85 -11.24
N LYS A 16 -3.60 -1.69 -11.10
CA LYS A 16 -4.89 -1.29 -10.50
C LYS A 16 -4.86 -1.28 -8.97
N THR A 17 -3.94 -2.04 -8.38
CA THR A 17 -3.84 -2.17 -6.93
C THR A 17 -2.46 -1.75 -6.44
N LEU A 18 -2.44 -0.91 -5.42
CA LEU A 18 -1.25 -0.58 -4.64
C LEU A 18 -1.40 -1.18 -3.24
N VAL A 19 -0.34 -1.78 -2.73
CA VAL A 19 -0.26 -2.27 -1.35
C VAL A 19 0.88 -1.56 -0.63
N SER A 20 0.62 -1.14 0.61
CA SER A 20 1.62 -0.55 1.51
C SER A 20 1.65 -1.29 2.86
N ALA A 21 2.86 -1.52 3.37
CA ALA A 21 3.09 -2.11 4.69
C ALA A 21 3.87 -1.13 5.60
N SER A 22 3.52 -1.09 6.89
CA SER A 22 4.02 -0.08 7.83
C SER A 22 4.33 -0.66 9.21
N GLU A 23 5.15 0.07 9.97
CA GLU A 23 5.36 -0.14 11.41
C GLU A 23 4.11 0.13 12.26
N ASP A 24 3.01 0.61 11.68
CA ASP A 24 1.71 0.69 12.37
C ASP A 24 1.02 -0.68 12.49
N HIS A 25 1.74 -1.77 12.16
CA HIS A 25 1.28 -3.15 12.16
C HIS A 25 0.11 -3.41 11.20
N THR A 26 -0.09 -2.56 10.19
CA THR A 26 -1.12 -2.76 9.17
C THR A 26 -0.55 -2.88 7.77
N ILE A 27 -1.32 -3.56 6.93
CA ILE A 27 -1.21 -3.52 5.47
C ILE A 27 -2.44 -2.76 4.97
N LYS A 28 -2.24 -1.82 4.03
CA LYS A 28 -3.34 -1.10 3.37
C LYS A 28 -3.34 -1.40 1.89
N ILE A 29 -4.54 -1.59 1.35
CA ILE A 29 -4.80 -1.87 -0.06
C ILE A 29 -5.52 -0.65 -0.65
N TRP A 30 -5.05 -0.20 -1.81
CA TRP A 30 -5.59 0.95 -2.51
C TRP A 30 -5.93 0.54 -3.93
N GLN A 31 -7.13 0.90 -4.40
CA GLN A 31 -7.47 0.81 -5.80
C GLN A 31 -7.04 2.11 -6.48
N VAL A 32 -6.25 1.99 -7.54
CA VAL A 32 -5.77 3.12 -8.34
C VAL A 32 -6.82 3.36 -9.44
N PRO A 33 -7.52 4.51 -9.42
CA PRO A 33 -8.42 4.87 -10.51
C PRO A 33 -7.64 4.98 -11.82
N LYS A 34 -8.31 4.66 -12.94
CA LYS A 34 -7.78 4.92 -14.28
C LYS A 34 -7.63 6.42 -14.53
#